data_AF-A0A7C3W3W6-F1
#
_entry.id   AF-A0A7C3W3W6-F1
#
_cell.length_a   1.000
_cell.length_b   1.000
_cell.length_c   1.000
_cell.angle_alpha   90.00
_cell.angle_beta   90.00
_cell.angle_gamma   90.00
#
_symmetry.space_group_name_H-M   'P 1'
#
loop_
_entity.id
_entity.type
_entity.pdbx_description
1 polymer ?
#
loop_
_entity_poly.entity_id
_entity_poly.type
_entity_poly.pdbx_seq_one_letter_code
_entity_poly.pdbx_strand_id
1 'polypeptide(L)' 'MTPSGRQPRYIWLAFEASEVIELKRITMDRDVAAANDLFWRAIVPRVVAAAQRRGLQIEADRIPGGGEGGRLPG' A
#
# COMPACT_ATOMS: atom_id res chain seq x y z
N MET A 1 -12.09 -16.45 25.11
CA MET A 1 -11.45 -16.74 23.82
C MET A 1 -11.44 -15.44 23.04
N THR A 2 -10.44 -14.58 23.27
CA THR A 2 -10.31 -13.30 22.57
C THR A 2 -9.96 -13.57 21.11
N PRO A 3 -10.62 -12.96 20.12
CA PRO A 3 -10.23 -13.13 18.72
C PRO A 3 -8.81 -12.60 18.60
N SER A 4 -7.86 -13.46 18.25
CA SER A 4 -6.47 -13.10 18.05
C SER A 4 -6.40 -11.90 17.10
N GLY A 5 -6.10 -10.72 17.64
CA GLY A 5 -5.90 -9.52 16.85
C GLY A 5 -4.87 -9.82 15.78
N ARG A 6 -5.23 -9.61 14.51
CA ARG A 6 -4.32 -9.80 13.37
C ARG A 6 -3.03 -9.02 13.64
N GLN A 7 -1.95 -9.70 13.98
CA GLN A 7 -0.66 -9.05 14.13
C GLN A 7 -0.27 -8.40 12.80
N PRO A 8 0.24 -7.15 12.82
CA PRO A 8 0.73 -6.50 11.63
C PRO A 8 1.80 -7.36 10.94
N ARG A 9 1.70 -7.49 9.62
CA ARG A 9 2.67 -8.26 8.81
C ARG A 9 3.54 -7.28 8.06
N TYR A 10 4.85 -7.51 8.12
CA TYR A 10 5.84 -6.65 7.50
C TYR A 10 6.57 -7.36 6.37
N ILE A 11 6.94 -6.59 5.35
CA ILE A 11 7.85 -7.00 4.30
C ILE A 11 8.91 -5.92 4.10
N TRP A 12 10.10 -6.34 3.68
CA TRP A 12 11.12 -5.44 3.17
C TRP A 12 11.09 -5.50 1.65
N LEU A 13 11.08 -4.33 1.00
CA LEU A 13 11.16 -4.20 -0.44
C LEU A 13 12.42 -3.43 -0.79
N ALA A 14 13.25 -4.01 -1.65
CA ALA A 14 14.34 -3.28 -2.29
C ALA A 14 13.75 -2.40 -3.40
N PHE A 15 14.22 -1.15 -3.46
CA PHE A 15 13.90 -0.22 -4.52
C PHE A 15 15.10 -0.10 -5.44
N GLU A 16 14.83 -0.04 -6.74
CA GLU A 16 15.83 0.30 -7.73
C GLU A 16 16.19 1.79 -7.64
N ALA A 17 17.39 2.15 -8.10
CA ALA A 17 17.85 3.54 -8.07
C ALA A 17 16.86 4.50 -8.76
N SER A 18 16.26 4.08 -9.88
CA SER A 18 15.25 4.85 -10.62
C SER A 18 14.00 5.13 -9.77
N GLU A 19 13.54 4.15 -8.99
CA GLU A 19 12.35 4.28 -8.14
C GLU A 19 12.62 5.20 -6.95
N VAL A 20 13.83 5.18 -6.40
CA VAL A 20 14.26 6.10 -5.33
C VAL A 20 14.30 7.54 -5.85
N ILE A 21 14.84 7.74 -7.06
CA ILE A 21 14.88 9.07 -7.70
C ILE A 21 13.46 9.59 -7.95
N GLU A 22 12.57 8.74 -8.47
CA GLU A 22 11.16 9.07 -8.70
C GLU A 22 10.45 9.44 -7.40
N LEU A 23 10.58 8.63 -6.35
CA LEU A 23 9.99 8.88 -5.04
C LEU A 23 10.51 10.19 -4.41
N LYS A 24 11.81 10.49 -4.58
CA LYS A 24 12.39 11.75 -4.12
C LYS A 24 11.73 12.95 -4.79
N ARG A 25 11.59 12.92 -6.13
CA ARG A 25 10.90 13.98 -6.88
C ARG A 25 9.46 14.15 -6.42
N ILE A 26 8.70 13.05 -6.36
CA ILE A 26 7.31 13.03 -5.88
C ILE A 26 7.17 13.68 -4.50
N THR A 27 8.08 13.35 -3.59
CA THR A 27 8.08 13.89 -2.22
C THR A 27 8.37 15.39 -2.21
N MET A 28 9.31 15.85 -3.02
CA MET A 28 9.66 17.28 -3.13
C MET A 28 8.50 18.09 -3.72
N ASP A 29 7.85 17.54 -4.75
CA ASP A 29 6.76 18.20 -5.46
C ASP A 29 5.41 18.04 -4.73
N ARG A 30 5.35 17.21 -3.68
CA ARG A 30 4.14 16.83 -2.94
C ARG A 30 3.04 16.29 -3.87
N ASP A 31 3.44 15.56 -4.90
CA ASP A 31 2.54 15.06 -5.93
C ASP A 31 1.86 13.75 -5.48
N VAL A 32 0.65 13.89 -4.92
CA VAL A 32 -0.14 12.75 -4.45
C VAL A 32 -0.56 11.82 -5.59
N ALA A 33 -0.79 12.36 -6.79
CA ALA A 33 -1.20 11.54 -7.93
C ALA A 33 -0.06 10.66 -8.41
N ALA A 34 1.14 11.23 -8.56
CA ALA A 34 2.34 10.48 -8.90
C ALA A 34 2.74 9.48 -7.81
N ALA A 35 2.56 9.82 -6.52
CA ALA A 35 2.76 8.88 -5.42
C ALA A 35 1.86 7.65 -5.53
N ASN A 36 0.58 7.86 -5.81
CA ASN A 36 -0.38 6.77 -6.01
C ASN A 36 -0.02 5.94 -7.24
N ASP A 37 0.36 6.56 -8.35
CA ASP A 37 0.77 5.82 -9.55
C ASP A 37 1.98 4.92 -9.28
N LEU A 38 3.04 5.47 -8.64
CA LEU A 38 4.22 4.68 -8.24
C LEU A 38 3.82 3.51 -7.32
N PHE A 39 2.92 3.75 -6.37
CA PHE A 39 2.46 2.72 -5.44
C PHE A 39 1.75 1.57 -6.17
N TRP A 40 0.80 1.87 -7.05
CA TRP A 40 0.06 0.85 -7.79
C TRP A 40 0.88 0.16 -8.86
N ARG A 41 1.78 0.89 -9.54
CA ARG A 41 2.60 0.37 -10.64
C ARG A 41 3.78 -0.48 -10.14
N ALA A 42 4.43 -0.10 -9.05
CA ALA A 42 5.68 -0.74 -8.60
C ALA A 42 5.54 -1.48 -7.26
N ILE A 43 4.89 -0.88 -6.26
CA ILE A 43 4.92 -1.40 -4.88
C ILE A 43 3.89 -2.52 -4.70
N VAL A 44 2.64 -2.30 -5.09
CA VAL A 44 1.53 -3.27 -4.90
C VAL A 44 1.84 -4.64 -5.52
N PRO A 45 2.31 -4.76 -6.78
CA PRO A 45 2.62 -6.06 -7.36
C PRO A 45 3.67 -6.84 -6.55
N ARG A 46 4.67 -6.14 -5.99
CA ARG A 46 5.73 -6.76 -5.17
C ARG A 46 5.19 -7.21 -3.82
N VAL A 47 4.31 -6.43 -3.20
CA VAL A 47 3.61 -6.80 -1.96
C VAL A 47 2.78 -8.07 -2.18
N VAL A 48 1.97 -8.10 -3.25
CA VAL A 48 1.12 -9.24 -3.60
C VAL A 48 1.98 -10.48 -3.87
N ALA A 49 3.05 -10.36 -4.66
CA ALA A 49 3.95 -11.47 -4.93
C ALA A 49 4.68 -11.97 -3.67
N ALA A 50 5.05 -11.08 -2.74
CA ALA A 50 5.65 -11.46 -1.46
C ALA A 50 4.63 -12.16 -0.54
N ALA A 51 3.38 -11.72 -0.56
CA ALA A 51 2.30 -12.31 0.21
C ALA A 51 1.95 -13.72 -0.29
N GLN A 52 1.83 -13.89 -1.61
CA GLN A 52 1.59 -15.19 -2.24
C GLN A 52 2.70 -16.19 -1.89
N ARG A 53 3.97 -15.77 -1.94
CA ARG A 53 5.11 -16.58 -1.51
C ARG A 53 5.06 -17.02 -0.04
N ARG A 54 4.30 -16.31 0.80
CA ARG A 54 4.08 -16.62 2.21
C ARG A 54 2.75 -17.33 2.47
N GLY A 55 2.05 -17.79 1.42
CA GLY A 55 0.75 -18.45 1.53
C GLY A 55 -0.38 -17.51 1.96
N LEU A 56 -0.22 -16.20 1.73
CA LEU A 56 -1.21 -15.19 2.08
C LEU A 56 -1.99 -14.77 0.85
N GLN A 57 -3.33 -14.75 0.96
CA GLN A 57 -4.18 -14.10 -0.02
C GLN A 57 -4.37 -12.64 0.36
N ILE A 58 -3.93 -11.74 -0.52
CA ILE A 58 -4.18 -10.30 -0.44
C ILE A 58 -5.03 -9.94 -1.64
N GLU A 59 -6.25 -9.49 -1.39
CA GLU A 59 -7.06 -8.80 -2.40
C GLU A 59 -6.58 -7.35 -2.42
N ALA A 60 -5.83 -7.00 -3.47
CA ALA A 60 -5.46 -5.62 -3.74
C ALA A 60 -6.61 -4.97 -4.50
N ASP A 61 -7.74 -4.75 -3.83
CA ASP A 61 -8.83 -3.99 -4.43
C ASP A 61 -8.41 -2.51 -4.53
N ARG A 62 -8.69 -1.86 -5.65
CA ARG A 62 -8.46 -0.41 -5.79
C ARG A 62 -9.34 0.24 -4.74
N ILE A 63 -8.74 0.86 -3.72
CA ILE A 63 -9.51 1.69 -2.79
C ILE A 63 -10.25 2.75 -3.62
N PRO A 64 -11.59 2.75 -3.68
CA PRO A 64 -12.32 3.86 -4.26
C PRO A 64 -12.13 5.02 -3.28
N GLY A 65 -11.46 6.08 -3.71
CA GLY A 65 -11.38 7.29 -2.92
C GLY A 65 -12.76 7.92 -2.74
N GLY A 66 -13.11 8.22 -1.48
CA GLY A 66 -13.97 9.35 -1.09
C GLY A 66 -15.49 9.15 -1.18
N GLY A 67 -16.12 9.03 -0.01
CA GLY A 67 -17.58 9.17 0.16
C GLY A 67 -17.96 9.24 1.63
N GLU A 68 -18.14 10.47 2.12
CA GLU A 68 -18.93 10.95 3.26
C GLU A 68 -19.41 10.00 4.39
N GLY A 69 -19.13 10.41 5.64
CA GLY A 69 -20.20 10.60 6.63
C GLY A 69 -20.79 9.38 7.36
N GLY A 70 -19.96 8.48 7.91
CA GLY A 70 -20.42 7.45 8.84
C GLY A 70 -20.44 7.93 10.30
N ARG A 71 -21.58 8.47 10.74
CA ARG A 71 -21.91 8.86 12.14
C ARG A 71 -21.57 7.76 13.15
N LEU A 72 -20.77 8.07 14.18
CA LEU A 72 -20.61 7.22 15.37
C LEU A 72 -21.92 7.29 16.21
N PRO A 73 -22.56 6.17 16.58
CA PRO A 73 -23.66 6.19 17.53
C PRO A 73 -23.14 6.41 18.95
N GLY A 74 -23.82 7.30 19.67
CA GLY A 74 -23.87 7.32 21.14
C GLY A 74 -24.97 6.41 21.65
#